data_AF-A0A7J0C9I5-F1
#
_entry.id   AF-A0A7J0C9I5-F1
#
_cell.length_a   1.000
_cell.length_b   1.000
_cell.length_c   1.000
_cell.angle_alpha   90.00
_cell.angle_beta   90.00
_cell.angle_gamma   90.00
#
_symmetry.space_group_name_H-M   'P 1'
#
loop_
_entity.id
_entity.type
_entity.pdbx_description
1 polymer ?
#
loop_
_entity_poly.entity_id
_entity_poly.type
_entity_poly.pdbx_seq_one_letter_code
_entity_poly.pdbx_strand_id
1 'polypeptide(L)' 'MSLQEELTLAQNCLDDLVRTIGRLERSLARLREEAAARTGTPEHPADMVTITEGPYDATLWTDSDDEGLGVRGRHAP' A
#
# COMPACT_ATOMS: atom_id res chain seq x y z
N MET A 1 31.57 -43.87 1.91
CA MET A 1 30.73 -43.07 1.01
C MET A 1 31.52 -42.87 -0.26
N SER A 2 30.93 -43.14 -1.42
CA SER A 2 31.59 -43.09 -2.72
C SER A 2 31.43 -41.71 -3.35
N LEU A 3 32.47 -41.19 -4.02
CA LEU A 3 32.39 -39.94 -4.79
C LEU A 3 31.24 -39.95 -5.81
N GLN A 4 30.90 -41.12 -6.34
CA GLN A 4 29.77 -41.28 -7.25
C GLN A 4 28.42 -41.05 -6.54
N GLU A 5 28.29 -41.50 -5.29
CA GLU A 5 27.09 -41.26 -4.48
C GLU A 5 26.96 -39.77 -4.17
N GLU A 6 28.05 -39.11 -3.79
CA GLU A 6 28.08 -37.67 -3.51
C GLU A 6 27.73 -36.82 -4.74
N LEU A 7 28.24 -37.18 -5.92
CA LEU A 7 27.88 -36.50 -7.16
C LEU A 7 26.40 -36.69 -7.50
N THR A 8 25.87 -37.90 -7.29
CA THR A 8 24.44 -38.19 -7.53
C THR A 8 23.56 -37.39 -6.57
N LEU A 9 23.96 -37.25 -5.30
CA LEU A 9 23.26 -36.42 -4.33
C LEU A 9 23.32 -34.93 -4.71
N ALA A 10 24.48 -34.44 -5.14
CA ALA A 10 24.64 -33.06 -5.59
C ALA A 10 23.76 -32.75 -6.82
N GLN A 11 23.70 -33.67 -7.78
CA GLN A 11 22.85 -33.55 -8.96
C GLN A 11 21.36 -33.46 -8.57
N ASN A 12 20.87 -34.40 -7.75
CA ASN A 12 19.49 -34.38 -7.28
C ASN A 12 19.16 -33.10 -6.50
N CYS A 13 20.09 -32.63 -5.66
CA CYS A 13 19.92 -31.39 -4.91
C CYS A 13 19.78 -30.18 -5.83
N LEU A 14 20.60 -30.10 -6.88
CA LEU A 14 20.51 -29.04 -7.89
C LEU A 14 19.20 -29.10 -8.67
N ASP A 15 18.76 -30.30 -9.07
CA ASP A 15 17.48 -30.47 -9.78
C ASP A 15 16.29 -30.04 -8.91
N ASP A 16 16.30 -30.38 -7.63
CA ASP A 16 15.30 -29.93 -6.68
C ASP A 16 15.33 -28.42 -6.45
N LEU A 17 16.53 -27.82 -6.40
CA LEU A 17 16.69 -26.37 -6.30
C LEU A 17 16.10 -25.67 -7.53
N VAL A 18 16.44 -26.12 -8.74
CA VAL A 18 15.92 -25.58 -10.01
C VAL A 18 14.39 -25.67 -10.04
N ARG A 19 13.84 -26.83 -9.65
CA ARG A 19 12.39 -27.03 -9.59
C ARG A 19 11.71 -26.12 -8.57
N THR A 20 12.36 -25.86 -7.44
CA THR A 20 11.83 -25.00 -6.37
C THR A 20 11.87 -23.52 -6.78
N ILE A 21 12.96 -23.06 -7.37
CA ILE A 21 13.09 -21.70 -7.92
C ILE A 21 12.02 -21.46 -8.99
N GLY A 22 11.86 -22.37 -9.96
CA GLY A 22 10.84 -22.19 -11.00
C GLY A 22 9.41 -22.13 -10.45
N ARG A 23 9.12 -22.81 -9.34
CA ARG A 23 7.83 -22.67 -8.64
C ARG A 23 7.68 -21.31 -7.96
N LEU A 24 8.75 -20.84 -7.31
CA LEU A 24 8.77 -19.54 -6.65
C LEU A 24 8.55 -18.41 -7.65
N GLU A 25 9.24 -18.44 -8.79
CA GLU A 25 9.08 -17.46 -9.87
C GLU A 25 7.64 -17.39 -10.37
N ARG A 26 7.01 -18.54 -10.62
CA ARG A 26 5.58 -18.60 -11.01
C ARG A 26 4.66 -18.03 -9.94
N SER A 27 4.95 -18.29 -8.66
CA SER A 27 4.18 -17.73 -7.55
C SER A 27 4.32 -16.20 -7.49
N LEU A 28 5.55 -15.69 -7.64
CA LEU A 28 5.83 -14.26 -7.65
C LEU A 28 5.18 -13.56 -8.85
N ALA A 29 5.15 -14.19 -10.03
CA ALA A 29 4.44 -13.66 -11.19
C ALA A 29 2.95 -13.47 -10.90
N ARG A 30 2.29 -14.48 -10.31
CA ARG A 30 0.88 -14.38 -9.90
C ARG A 30 0.65 -13.29 -8.87
N LEU A 31 1.49 -13.21 -7.83
CA LEU A 31 1.38 -12.16 -6.82
C LEU A 31 1.55 -10.74 -7.41
N ARG A 32 2.42 -10.58 -8.43
CA ARG A 32 2.58 -9.32 -9.15
C ARG A 32 1.36 -8.98 -10.00
N GLU A 33 0.78 -9.95 -10.71
CA GLU A 33 -0.46 -9.77 -11.46
C GLU A 33 -1.61 -9.36 -10.53
N GLU A 34 -1.77 -10.04 -9.39
CA GLU A 34 -2.75 -9.69 -8.37
C GLU A 34 -2.48 -8.29 -7.77
N ALA A 35 -1.22 -7.93 -7.53
CA ALA A 35 -0.87 -6.60 -7.05
C ALA A 35 -1.21 -5.53 -8.09
N ALA A 36 -0.88 -5.75 -9.36
CA ALA A 36 -1.21 -4.85 -10.45
C ALA A 36 -2.73 -4.69 -10.61
N ALA A 37 -3.51 -5.77 -10.43
CA ALA A 37 -4.96 -5.71 -10.44
C ALA A 37 -5.53 -4.87 -9.27
N ARG A 38 -4.92 -4.93 -8.08
CA ARG A 38 -5.30 -4.09 -6.92
C ARG A 38 -4.90 -2.63 -7.08
N THR A 39 -3.84 -2.34 -7.84
CA THR A 39 -3.39 -0.98 -8.17
C THR A 39 -3.94 -0.50 -9.51
N GLY A 40 -4.87 -1.25 -10.12
CA GLY A 40 -5.60 -0.83 -11.30
C GLY A 40 -6.14 0.58 -11.07
N THR A 41 -5.82 1.46 -12.01
CA THR A 41 -6.15 2.90 -12.06
C THR A 41 -7.49 3.19 -11.38
N PRO A 42 -7.59 4.17 -10.48
CA PRO A 42 -8.90 4.63 -10.07
C PRO A 42 -9.59 5.17 -11.32
N GLU A 43 -10.58 4.43 -11.85
CA GLU A 43 -11.46 4.88 -12.94
C GLU A 43 -12.41 6.03 -12.51
N HIS A 44 -12.07 6.72 -11.44
CA HIS A 44 -12.53 8.06 -11.15
C HIS A 44 -11.29 8.87 -10.77
N PRO A 45 -11.02 10.03 -11.39
CA PRO A 45 -10.33 11.06 -10.63
C PRO A 45 -11.21 11.28 -9.39
N ALA A 46 -10.79 10.74 -8.25
CA ALA A 46 -11.50 10.85 -6.99
C ALA A 46 -11.85 12.33 -6.83
N ASP A 47 -13.15 12.61 -6.90
CA ASP A 47 -13.84 13.90 -6.88
C ASP A 47 -12.89 15.03 -6.46
N MET A 48 -12.07 15.47 -7.42
CA MET A 48 -10.91 16.29 -7.10
C MET A 48 -11.46 17.68 -6.91
N VAL A 49 -11.73 18.03 -5.65
CA VAL A 49 -12.22 19.34 -5.29
C VAL A 49 -11.11 20.33 -5.61
N THR A 50 -11.22 21.00 -6.75
CA THR A 50 -10.35 22.12 -7.12
C THR A 50 -10.48 23.20 -6.06
N ILE A 51 -9.44 23.35 -5.25
CA ILE A 51 -9.32 24.49 -4.34
C ILE A 51 -8.98 25.70 -5.21
N THR A 52 -9.83 26.71 -5.20
CA THR A 52 -9.59 27.96 -5.92
C THR A 52 -8.48 28.74 -5.23
N GLU A 53 -7.44 29.17 -5.97
CA GLU A 53 -6.34 30.04 -5.49
C GLU A 53 -6.78 31.48 -5.13
N GLY A 54 -8.08 31.75 -5.17
CA GLY A 54 -8.64 33.07 -4.83
C GLY A 54 -8.57 33.32 -3.33
N PRO A 55 -8.48 34.59 -2.90
CA PRO A 55 -8.57 34.91 -1.49
C PRO A 55 -9.91 34.42 -0.92
N TYR A 56 -9.89 33.80 0.25
CA TYR A 56 -11.09 33.36 0.95
C TYR A 56 -12.05 34.55 1.16
N ASP A 57 -13.33 34.35 0.88
CA ASP A 57 -14.37 35.34 1.18
C ASP A 57 -14.71 35.28 2.68
N ALA A 58 -14.16 36.23 3.44
CA ALA A 58 -14.39 36.34 4.88
C ALA A 58 -15.85 36.70 5.24
N THR A 59 -16.66 37.18 4.28
CA THR A 59 -18.07 37.48 4.53
C THR A 59 -18.90 36.22 4.75
N LEU A 60 -18.43 35.06 4.25
CA LEU A 60 -19.04 33.74 4.47
C LEU A 60 -18.86 33.21 5.91
N TRP A 61 -18.02 33.85 6.72
CA TRP A 61 -17.75 33.48 8.12
C TRP A 61 -18.22 34.56 9.11
N THR A 62 -18.97 35.58 8.65
CA THR A 62 -19.31 36.76 9.48
C THR A 62 -20.23 36.45 10.66
N ASP A 63 -21.00 35.36 10.61
CA ASP A 63 -21.86 34.86 11.68
C ASP A 63 -21.26 33.66 12.44
N SER A 64 -20.05 33.24 12.05
CA SER A 64 -19.40 32.03 12.55
C SER A 64 -18.40 32.31 13.69
N ASP A 65 -18.51 33.48 14.32
CA ASP A 65 -17.73 33.87 15.51
C ASP A 65 -18.40 33.35 16.79
N ASP A 66 -17.63 32.54 17.51
CA ASP A 66 -17.65 32.45 18.98
C ASP A 66 -18.70 31.55 19.66
N GLU A 67 -18.86 30.33 19.18
CA GLU A 67 -19.18 29.21 20.09
C GLU A 67 -17.90 28.54 20.64
N GLY A 68 -17.13 29.34 21.40
CA GLY A 68 -16.51 28.85 22.64
C GLY A 68 -15.23 28.04 22.53
N LEU A 69 -14.15 28.65 22.04
CA LEU A 69 -12.80 28.29 22.52
C LEU A 69 -12.71 28.55 24.02
N GLY A 70 -13.01 27.51 24.81
CA GLY A 70 -12.73 27.44 26.24
C GLY A 70 -13.33 28.58 27.05
N VAL A 71 -14.58 28.43 27.48
CA VAL A 71 -15.07 29.17 28.65
C VAL A 71 -14.05 28.98 29.77
N ARG A 72 -13.32 30.06 30.08
CA ARG A 72 -12.42 30.16 31.22
C ARG A 72 -13.27 30.00 32.49
N GLY A 73 -13.47 28.77 32.93
CA GLY A 73 -14.22 28.51 34.16
C GLY A 73 -14.85 27.13 34.32
N ARG A 74 -14.92 26.28 33.28
CA ARG A 74 -15.33 24.88 33.48
C ARG A 74 -14.13 23.97 33.67
N HIS A 75 -13.74 23.74 34.92
CA HIS A 75 -12.99 22.54 35.26
C HIS A 75 -13.96 21.36 35.07
N ALA A 76 -13.63 20.41 34.20
CA ALA A 76 -14.38 19.16 34.14
C ALA A 76 -14.23 18.42 35.49
N PRO A 77 -15.31 17.81 36.01
CA PRO A 77 -15.23 16.94 37.18
C PRO A 77 -14.45 15.66 36.87
#